data_AF-A0AAU2T4J3-F1
#
_entry.id   AF-A0AAU2T4J3-F1
#
_cell.length_a   1.000
_cell.length_b   1.000
_cell.length_c   1.000
_cell.angle_alpha   90.00
_cell.angle_beta   90.00
_cell.angle_gamma   90.00
#
_symmetry.space_group_name_H-M   'P 1'
#
loop_
_entity.id
_entity.type
_entity.pdbx_description
1 polymer ?
#
loop_
_entity_poly.entity_id
_entity_poly.type
_entity_poly.pdbx_seq_one_letter_code
_entity_poly.pdbx_strand_id
1 'polypeptide(L)'
;MADSDVRLQPKKKGLTRRQKRSLSRGAQYVVFVAAVIVFAVTADWGRLKNQFAQWDIAKEMFPDVITLALKNTVLYTVSGFVLGLVLGLVIALMRLSSVGPYRWLAGVYIEIFRGLPALLIFVFIGVAVPLAFPGTEIVGGTYGKAALGLGLIGAAYMAETFRAGIQAVPKGQLEAARSLGFSPARAMVSVIIPQAFRIILPPLTNELIMLFKDSSLVLLLGVTLEERELSKYGRDLASTTANSTPILVAGLCYLLVTIPLGFVVRRMEAKAQEAVK
;
A
#
# COMPACT_ATOMS: atom_id res chain seq x y z
N MET A 1 68.28 -18.31 -43.30
CA MET A 1 67.23 -19.03 -42.54
C MET A 1 66.66 -18.03 -41.53
N ALA A 2 65.33 -17.98 -41.45
CA ALA A 2 64.53 -16.84 -41.01
C ALA A 2 64.87 -16.25 -39.63
N ASP A 3 64.93 -14.92 -39.55
CA ASP A 3 64.74 -14.20 -38.29
C ASP A 3 63.41 -13.44 -38.38
N SER A 4 62.46 -13.85 -37.56
CA SER A 4 61.08 -13.37 -37.56
C SER A 4 60.97 -12.14 -36.66
N ASP A 5 60.89 -10.96 -37.25
CA ASP A 5 60.58 -9.71 -36.56
C ASP A 5 59.12 -9.72 -36.07
N VAL A 6 58.90 -10.30 -34.88
CA VAL A 6 57.63 -10.22 -34.16
C VAL A 6 57.48 -8.82 -33.59
N ARG A 7 56.85 -7.91 -34.35
CA ARG A 7 56.38 -6.61 -33.83
C ARG A 7 55.30 -6.84 -32.75
N LEU A 8 55.70 -6.77 -31.48
CA LEU A 8 54.80 -6.75 -30.34
C LEU A 8 53.93 -5.48 -30.39
N GLN A 9 52.67 -5.60 -30.83
CA GLN A 9 51.69 -4.52 -30.68
C GLN A 9 51.36 -4.33 -29.18
N PRO A 10 51.36 -3.10 -28.65
CA PRO A 10 51.02 -2.87 -27.25
C PRO A 10 49.55 -3.19 -26.99
N LYS A 11 49.30 -4.20 -26.16
CA LYS A 11 47.97 -4.63 -25.72
C LYS A 11 47.30 -3.47 -24.97
N LYS A 12 46.34 -2.77 -25.59
CA LYS A 12 45.53 -1.72 -24.92
C LYS A 12 44.92 -2.32 -23.65
N LYS A 13 45.42 -1.93 -22.47
CA LYS A 13 44.85 -2.31 -21.17
C LYS A 13 43.44 -1.71 -21.08
N GLY A 14 42.43 -2.48 -21.46
CA GLY A 14 41.04 -2.11 -21.24
C GLY A 14 40.77 -1.91 -19.75
N LEU A 15 39.91 -0.93 -19.42
CA LEU A 15 39.49 -0.65 -18.04
C LEU A 15 38.97 -1.93 -17.39
N THR A 16 39.46 -2.22 -16.18
CA THR A 16 38.99 -3.35 -15.37
C THR A 16 37.51 -3.21 -15.03
N ARG A 17 36.80 -4.32 -14.79
CA ARG A 17 35.36 -4.31 -14.42
C ARG A 17 35.08 -3.40 -13.19
N ARG A 18 36.03 -3.30 -12.26
CA ARG A 18 35.97 -2.41 -11.08
C ARG A 18 36.09 -0.93 -11.47
N GLN A 19 37.01 -0.58 -12.38
CA GLN A 19 37.15 0.78 -12.90
C GLN A 19 35.92 1.21 -13.70
N LYS A 20 35.36 0.32 -14.54
CA LYS A 20 34.11 0.59 -15.29
C LYS A 20 32.92 0.86 -14.36
N ARG A 21 32.74 0.07 -13.28
CA ARG A 21 31.69 0.30 -12.27
C ARG A 21 31.89 1.61 -11.50
N SER A 22 33.14 1.99 -11.19
CA SER A 22 33.42 3.26 -10.51
C SER A 22 33.14 4.47 -11.41
N LEU A 23 33.53 4.40 -12.69
CA LEU A 23 33.22 5.43 -13.69
C LEU A 23 31.72 5.57 -13.93
N SER A 24 30.98 4.45 -13.99
CA SER A 24 29.52 4.47 -14.16
C SER A 24 28.81 5.13 -12.98
N ARG A 25 29.20 4.84 -11.72
CA ARG A 25 28.66 5.52 -10.54
C ARG A 25 29.01 7.00 -10.52
N GLY A 26 30.26 7.34 -10.86
CA GLY A 26 30.69 8.74 -11.00
C GLY A 26 29.83 9.49 -12.02
N ALA A 27 29.62 8.90 -13.20
CA ALA A 27 28.76 9.48 -14.24
C ALA A 27 27.31 9.64 -13.76
N GLN A 28 26.74 8.66 -13.04
CA GLN A 28 25.40 8.77 -12.47
C GLN A 28 25.28 9.92 -11.46
N TYR A 29 26.26 10.08 -10.58
CA TYR A 29 26.27 11.21 -9.64
C TYR A 29 26.41 12.55 -10.36
N VAL A 30 27.27 12.63 -11.37
CA VAL A 30 27.43 13.85 -12.18
C VAL A 30 26.12 14.20 -12.88
N VAL A 31 25.44 13.23 -13.50
CA VAL A 31 24.14 13.43 -14.15
C VAL A 31 23.07 13.86 -13.14
N PHE A 32 23.01 13.22 -11.97
CA PHE A 32 22.07 13.57 -10.91
C PHE A 32 22.30 15.00 -10.40
N VAL A 33 23.55 15.35 -10.07
CA VAL A 33 23.90 16.69 -9.60
C VAL A 33 23.64 17.73 -10.69
N ALA A 34 23.99 17.43 -11.94
CA ALA A 34 23.68 18.32 -13.07
C ALA A 34 22.17 18.52 -13.22
N ALA A 35 21.36 17.46 -13.13
CA ALA A 35 19.90 17.57 -13.18
C ALA A 35 19.33 18.42 -12.03
N VAL A 36 19.84 18.23 -10.81
CA VAL A 36 19.45 19.02 -9.63
C VAL A 36 19.83 20.50 -9.81
N ILE A 37 21.04 20.79 -10.29
CA ILE A 37 21.49 22.16 -10.56
C ILE A 37 20.65 22.80 -11.65
N VAL A 38 20.41 22.09 -12.76
CA VAL A 38 19.56 22.59 -13.85
C VAL A 38 18.17 22.90 -13.33
N PHE A 39 17.55 21.99 -12.58
CA PHE A 39 16.24 22.26 -11.95
C PHE A 39 16.32 23.48 -11.02
N ALA A 40 17.33 23.55 -10.14
CA ALA A 40 17.43 24.62 -9.16
C ALA A 40 17.67 26.01 -9.77
N VAL A 41 18.36 26.09 -10.90
CA VAL A 41 18.62 27.37 -11.60
C VAL A 41 17.48 27.74 -12.53
N THR A 42 16.81 26.76 -13.15
CA THR A 42 15.72 27.02 -14.11
C THR A 42 14.34 27.15 -13.46
N ALA A 43 14.17 26.66 -12.23
CA ALA A 43 12.92 26.76 -11.50
C ALA A 43 12.58 28.20 -11.11
N ASP A 44 11.36 28.62 -11.42
CA ASP A 44 10.80 29.87 -10.91
C ASP A 44 10.39 29.69 -9.44
N TRP A 45 11.35 29.94 -8.54
CA TRP A 45 11.14 29.81 -7.10
C TRP A 45 10.04 30.72 -6.55
N GLY A 46 9.81 31.88 -7.18
CA GLY A 46 8.75 32.81 -6.81
C GLY A 46 7.38 32.18 -7.07
N ARG A 47 7.17 31.65 -8.28
CA ARG A 47 5.93 30.93 -8.63
C ARG A 47 5.74 29.67 -7.79
N LEU A 48 6.81 28.89 -7.58
CA LEU A 48 6.73 27.68 -6.76
C LEU A 48 6.30 28.00 -5.34
N LYS A 49 6.95 28.96 -4.67
CA LYS A 49 6.56 29.40 -3.33
C LYS A 49 5.11 29.88 -3.31
N ASN A 50 4.73 30.70 -4.30
CA ASN A 50 3.39 31.26 -4.35
C ASN A 50 2.30 30.21 -4.61
N GLN A 51 2.61 29.11 -5.28
CA GLN A 51 1.64 28.04 -5.60
C GLN A 51 1.59 26.92 -4.56
N PHE A 52 2.68 26.69 -3.84
CA PHE A 52 2.86 25.49 -3.02
C PHE A 52 3.12 25.78 -1.53
N ALA A 53 3.51 27.00 -1.16
CA ALA A 53 3.96 27.33 0.19
C ALA A 53 3.39 28.66 0.69
N GLN A 54 2.08 28.85 0.52
CA GLN A 54 1.36 30.00 1.08
C GLN A 54 1.00 29.75 2.54
N TRP A 55 1.67 30.47 3.44
CA TRP A 55 1.54 30.27 4.88
C TRP A 55 0.15 30.61 5.42
N ASP A 56 -0.49 31.65 4.88
CA ASP A 56 -1.81 32.09 5.34
C ASP A 56 -2.88 31.06 5.00
N ILE A 57 -2.85 30.52 3.78
CA ILE A 57 -3.73 29.42 3.35
C ILE A 57 -3.48 28.16 4.19
N ALA A 58 -2.22 27.82 4.46
CA ALA A 58 -1.89 26.65 5.28
C ALA A 58 -2.47 26.76 6.70
N LYS A 59 -2.45 27.96 7.31
CA LYS A 59 -3.04 28.21 8.64
C LYS A 59 -4.55 28.07 8.65
N GLU A 60 -5.24 28.53 7.61
CA GLU A 60 -6.70 28.43 7.49
C GLU A 60 -7.21 26.99 7.47
N MET A 61 -6.36 26.02 7.09
CA MET A 61 -6.70 24.60 7.13
C MET A 61 -6.78 24.02 8.55
N PHE A 62 -6.18 24.68 9.54
CA PHE A 62 -6.17 24.20 10.91
C PHE A 62 -7.29 24.86 11.73
N PRO A 63 -7.99 24.11 12.60
CA PRO A 63 -7.69 22.72 13.02
C PRO A 63 -8.33 21.62 12.14
N ASP A 64 -9.20 21.98 11.20
CA ASP A 64 -10.10 21.07 10.47
C ASP A 64 -9.39 19.97 9.67
N VAL A 65 -8.21 20.25 9.11
CA VAL A 65 -7.39 19.24 8.44
C VAL A 65 -7.06 18.05 9.35
N ILE A 66 -6.95 18.28 10.67
CA ILE A 66 -6.69 17.24 11.66
C ILE A 66 -8.00 16.71 12.26
N THR A 67 -8.86 17.60 12.77
CA THR A 67 -10.05 17.22 13.55
C THR A 67 -11.16 16.61 12.70
N LEU A 68 -11.22 16.96 11.41
CA LEU A 68 -12.21 16.49 10.46
C LEU A 68 -11.55 15.60 9.38
N ALA A 69 -10.63 16.13 8.60
CA ALA A 69 -10.16 15.43 7.40
C ALA A 69 -9.30 14.20 7.74
N LEU A 70 -8.29 14.35 8.62
CA LEU A 70 -7.49 13.23 9.08
C LEU A 70 -8.32 12.24 9.91
N LYS A 71 -9.20 12.72 10.79
CA LYS A 71 -10.12 11.87 11.56
C LYS A 71 -10.96 10.97 10.64
N ASN A 72 -11.58 11.54 9.61
CA ASN A 72 -12.40 10.79 8.66
C ASN A 72 -11.55 9.79 7.86
N THR A 73 -10.35 10.20 7.43
CA THR A 73 -9.38 9.32 6.77
C THR A 73 -9.13 8.08 7.63
N VAL A 74 -8.80 8.27 8.91
CA VAL A 74 -8.58 7.17 9.86
C VAL A 74 -9.83 6.32 10.04
N LEU A 75 -11.01 6.93 10.21
CA LEU A 75 -12.26 6.19 10.41
C LEU A 75 -12.62 5.32 9.20
N TYR A 76 -12.49 5.85 7.98
CA TYR A 76 -12.70 5.09 6.75
C TYR A 76 -11.72 3.93 6.63
N THR A 77 -10.43 4.19 6.90
CA THR A 77 -9.41 3.15 6.86
C THR A 77 -9.67 2.04 7.87
N VAL A 78 -9.97 2.39 9.13
CA VAL A 78 -10.19 1.40 10.19
C VAL A 78 -11.44 0.57 9.91
N SER A 79 -12.55 1.19 9.51
CA SER A 79 -13.79 0.46 9.20
C SER A 79 -13.59 -0.48 8.01
N GLY A 80 -12.94 -0.01 6.94
CA GLY A 80 -12.57 -0.81 5.78
C GLY A 80 -11.61 -1.94 6.13
N PHE A 81 -10.58 -1.67 6.94
CA PHE A 81 -9.60 -2.67 7.36
C PHE A 81 -10.23 -3.76 8.23
N VAL A 82 -11.11 -3.40 9.18
CA VAL A 82 -11.83 -4.37 10.01
C VAL A 82 -12.73 -5.26 9.15
N LEU A 83 -13.49 -4.68 8.22
CA LEU A 83 -14.32 -5.46 7.29
C LEU A 83 -13.43 -6.36 6.41
N GLY A 84 -12.34 -5.82 5.88
CA GLY A 84 -11.37 -6.54 5.07
C GLY A 84 -10.71 -7.71 5.81
N LEU A 85 -10.38 -7.56 7.09
CA LEU A 85 -9.82 -8.63 7.91
C LEU A 85 -10.81 -9.77 8.08
N VAL A 86 -12.06 -9.45 8.42
CA VAL A 86 -13.12 -10.45 8.64
C VAL A 86 -13.43 -11.18 7.34
N LEU A 87 -13.72 -10.45 6.26
CA LEU A 87 -14.02 -11.05 4.96
C LEU A 87 -12.82 -11.78 4.38
N GLY A 88 -11.62 -11.20 4.49
CA GLY A 88 -10.39 -11.79 4.01
C GLY A 88 -10.07 -13.11 4.69
N LEU A 89 -10.34 -13.23 6.00
CA LEU A 89 -10.18 -14.49 6.72
C LEU A 89 -11.15 -15.56 6.21
N VAL A 90 -12.43 -15.22 6.02
CA VAL A 90 -13.43 -16.14 5.47
C VAL A 90 -13.02 -16.61 4.07
N ILE A 91 -12.59 -15.70 3.21
CA ILE A 91 -12.17 -16.00 1.84
C ILE A 91 -10.89 -16.84 1.82
N ALA A 92 -9.94 -16.58 2.72
CA ALA A 92 -8.75 -17.41 2.88
C ALA A 92 -9.11 -18.85 3.27
N LEU A 93 -10.04 -19.03 4.21
CA LEU A 93 -10.52 -20.35 4.63
C LEU A 93 -11.23 -21.08 3.48
N MET A 94 -12.07 -20.37 2.71
CA MET A 94 -12.69 -20.92 1.49
C MET A 94 -11.63 -21.36 0.47
N ARG A 95 -10.58 -20.56 0.29
CA ARG A 95 -9.48 -20.85 -0.64
C ARG A 95 -8.62 -22.04 -0.19
N LEU A 96 -8.49 -22.26 1.11
CA LEU A 96 -7.77 -23.40 1.70
C LEU A 96 -8.64 -24.66 1.84
N SER A 97 -9.95 -24.55 1.61
CA SER A 97 -10.89 -25.66 1.74
C SER A 97 -10.58 -26.80 0.77
N SER A 98 -10.86 -28.04 1.19
CA SER A 98 -10.84 -29.22 0.32
C SER A 98 -11.98 -29.22 -0.71
N VAL A 99 -13.05 -28.45 -0.46
CA VAL A 99 -14.25 -28.37 -1.29
C VAL A 99 -13.99 -27.49 -2.53
N GLY A 100 -14.08 -28.08 -3.72
CA GLY A 100 -13.80 -27.42 -5.00
C GLY A 100 -14.56 -26.11 -5.25
N PRO A 101 -15.90 -26.10 -5.11
CA PRO A 101 -16.71 -24.88 -5.31
C PRO A 101 -16.28 -23.68 -4.45
N TYR A 102 -15.98 -23.88 -3.16
CA TYR A 102 -15.52 -22.79 -2.29
C TYR A 102 -14.18 -22.21 -2.74
N ARG A 103 -13.26 -23.09 -3.15
CA ARG A 103 -11.95 -22.69 -3.66
C ARG A 103 -12.06 -21.89 -4.95
N TRP A 104 -12.96 -22.31 -5.85
CA TRP A 104 -13.22 -21.61 -7.10
C TRP A 104 -13.84 -20.24 -6.86
N LEU A 105 -14.90 -20.15 -6.05
CA LEU A 105 -15.57 -18.89 -5.73
C LEU A 105 -14.63 -17.87 -5.06
N ALA A 106 -13.83 -18.32 -4.09
CA ALA A 106 -12.81 -17.49 -3.48
C ALA A 106 -11.74 -17.03 -4.49
N GLY A 107 -11.38 -17.90 -5.45
CA GLY A 107 -10.46 -17.55 -6.54
C GLY A 107 -10.98 -16.44 -7.41
N VAL A 108 -12.20 -16.59 -7.92
CA VAL A 108 -12.87 -15.59 -8.77
C VAL A 108 -12.98 -14.25 -8.03
N TYR A 109 -13.39 -14.26 -6.75
CA TYR A 109 -13.42 -13.06 -5.94
C TYR A 109 -12.04 -12.37 -5.88
N ILE A 110 -10.99 -13.13 -5.51
CA ILE A 110 -9.64 -12.58 -5.35
C ILE A 110 -9.13 -12.00 -6.69
N GLU A 111 -9.35 -12.70 -7.79
CA GLU A 111 -8.93 -12.27 -9.13
C GLU A 111 -9.63 -10.99 -9.58
N ILE A 112 -10.94 -10.87 -9.35
CA ILE A 112 -11.71 -9.67 -9.71
C ILE A 112 -11.25 -8.46 -8.90
N PHE A 113 -11.24 -8.57 -7.57
CA PHE A 113 -10.98 -7.40 -6.70
C PHE A 113 -9.52 -6.96 -6.71
N ARG A 114 -8.57 -7.85 -7.03
CA ARG A 114 -7.16 -7.48 -7.24
C ARG A 114 -6.86 -7.06 -8.68
N GLY A 115 -7.66 -7.51 -9.64
CA GLY A 115 -7.50 -7.20 -11.07
C GLY A 115 -8.15 -5.87 -11.48
N LEU A 116 -9.19 -5.43 -10.77
CA LEU A 116 -9.88 -4.17 -11.07
C LEU A 116 -9.19 -2.97 -10.40
N PRO A 117 -9.13 -1.81 -11.09
CA PRO A 117 -8.76 -0.55 -10.45
C PRO A 117 -9.72 -0.22 -9.30
N ALA A 118 -9.16 0.06 -8.12
CA ALA A 118 -9.92 0.44 -6.93
C ALA A 118 -10.90 1.59 -7.18
N LEU A 119 -10.48 2.57 -8.01
CA LEU A 119 -11.33 3.68 -8.44
C LEU A 119 -12.65 3.21 -9.07
N LEU A 120 -12.62 2.18 -9.93
CA LEU A 120 -13.84 1.67 -10.58
C LEU A 120 -14.78 1.03 -9.56
N ILE A 121 -14.25 0.38 -8.53
CA ILE A 121 -15.05 -0.22 -7.45
C ILE A 121 -15.76 0.88 -6.66
N PHE A 122 -15.06 1.97 -6.32
CA PHE A 122 -15.67 3.12 -5.64
C PHE A 122 -16.73 3.81 -6.49
N VAL A 123 -16.49 4.00 -7.79
CA VAL A 123 -17.50 4.54 -8.72
C VAL A 123 -18.71 3.60 -8.81
N PHE A 124 -18.49 2.29 -8.86
CA PHE A 124 -19.55 1.30 -8.90
C PHE A 124 -20.43 1.36 -7.63
N ILE A 125 -19.82 1.44 -6.45
CA ILE A 125 -20.52 1.57 -5.16
C ILE A 125 -21.25 2.91 -5.05
N GLY A 126 -20.61 4.01 -5.47
CA GLY A 126 -21.16 5.35 -5.35
C GLY A 126 -22.27 5.67 -6.36
N VAL A 127 -22.24 5.05 -7.54
CA VAL A 127 -23.12 5.40 -8.68
C VAL A 127 -23.93 4.20 -9.17
N ALA A 128 -23.28 3.11 -9.56
CA ALA A 128 -23.97 2.00 -10.23
C ALA A 128 -24.93 1.24 -9.29
N VAL A 129 -24.54 1.02 -8.03
CA VAL A 129 -25.40 0.32 -7.05
C VAL A 129 -26.68 1.12 -6.75
N PRO A 130 -26.64 2.42 -6.40
CA PRO A 130 -27.85 3.22 -6.24
C PRO A 130 -28.77 3.25 -7.47
N LEU A 131 -28.20 3.26 -8.69
CA LEU A 131 -28.98 3.22 -9.93
C LEU A 131 -29.63 1.85 -10.18
N ALA A 132 -28.94 0.77 -9.84
CA ALA A 132 -29.45 -0.60 -10.00
C ALA A 132 -30.50 -0.95 -8.95
N PHE A 133 -30.43 -0.35 -7.75
CA PHE A 133 -31.35 -0.59 -6.64
C PHE A 133 -31.92 0.71 -6.08
N PRO A 134 -32.84 1.39 -6.80
CA PRO A 134 -33.41 2.66 -6.37
C PRO A 134 -34.09 2.55 -5.00
N GLY A 135 -33.86 3.55 -4.13
CA GLY A 135 -34.44 3.59 -2.79
C GLY A 135 -33.72 2.72 -1.75
N THR A 136 -32.67 1.98 -2.14
CA THR A 136 -31.81 1.29 -1.19
C THR A 136 -30.60 2.15 -0.83
N GLU A 137 -30.42 2.40 0.47
CA GLU A 137 -29.22 3.05 0.98
C GLU A 137 -28.31 2.01 1.64
N ILE A 138 -27.02 2.10 1.32
CA ILE A 138 -26.01 1.32 2.03
C ILE A 138 -26.01 1.78 3.49
N VAL A 139 -26.16 0.81 4.40
CA VAL A 139 -26.18 1.05 5.85
C VAL A 139 -24.95 1.85 6.27
N GLY A 140 -25.15 2.93 7.02
CA GLY A 140 -24.08 3.81 7.47
C GLY A 140 -23.64 4.88 6.46
N GLY A 141 -24.39 5.08 5.37
CA GLY A 141 -24.17 6.18 4.42
C GLY A 141 -22.77 6.15 3.80
N THR A 142 -22.08 7.30 3.78
CA THR A 142 -20.72 7.41 3.24
C THR A 142 -19.72 6.52 3.98
N TYR A 143 -19.80 6.42 5.31
CA TYR A 143 -18.93 5.55 6.10
C TYR A 143 -19.13 4.08 5.75
N GLY A 144 -20.38 3.66 5.55
CA GLY A 144 -20.73 2.31 5.09
C GLY A 144 -20.20 2.02 3.69
N LYS A 145 -20.38 2.94 2.75
CA LYS A 145 -19.84 2.84 1.38
C LYS A 145 -18.31 2.76 1.38
N ALA A 146 -17.65 3.58 2.20
CA ALA A 146 -16.19 3.55 2.36
C ALA A 146 -15.72 2.22 2.96
N ALA A 147 -16.38 1.73 4.01
CA ALA A 147 -16.08 0.45 4.62
C ALA A 147 -16.25 -0.69 3.61
N LEU A 148 -17.33 -0.71 2.82
CA LEU A 148 -17.54 -1.69 1.77
C LEU A 148 -16.47 -1.62 0.67
N GLY A 149 -16.18 -0.43 0.15
CA GLY A 149 -15.18 -0.26 -0.92
C GLY A 149 -13.79 -0.71 -0.49
N LEU A 150 -13.29 -0.16 0.61
CA LEU A 150 -11.99 -0.52 1.17
C LEU A 150 -11.96 -1.96 1.66
N GLY A 151 -13.05 -2.43 2.29
CA GLY A 151 -13.13 -3.77 2.86
C GLY A 151 -13.19 -4.86 1.81
N LEU A 152 -13.91 -4.68 0.70
CA LEU A 152 -13.95 -5.67 -0.38
C LEU A 152 -12.58 -5.79 -1.08
N ILE A 153 -11.92 -4.66 -1.34
CA ILE A 153 -10.58 -4.65 -1.93
C ILE A 153 -9.59 -5.26 -0.95
N GLY A 154 -9.57 -4.76 0.29
CA GLY A 154 -8.69 -5.21 1.36
C GLY A 154 -8.86 -6.70 1.65
N ALA A 155 -10.08 -7.22 1.64
CA ALA A 155 -10.36 -8.65 1.85
C ALA A 155 -9.65 -9.54 0.81
N ALA A 156 -9.59 -9.13 -0.45
CA ALA A 156 -8.92 -9.91 -1.50
C ALA A 156 -7.41 -9.99 -1.28
N TYR A 157 -6.77 -8.87 -0.90
CA TYR A 157 -5.33 -8.83 -0.59
C TYR A 157 -5.00 -9.54 0.74
N MET A 158 -5.82 -9.33 1.77
CA MET A 158 -5.67 -9.99 3.07
C MET A 158 -5.91 -11.49 2.98
N ALA A 159 -6.87 -11.96 2.17
CA ALA A 159 -7.12 -13.38 1.95
C ALA A 159 -5.87 -14.09 1.42
N GLU A 160 -5.20 -13.47 0.45
CA GLU A 160 -3.95 -14.00 -0.10
C GLU A 160 -2.82 -13.96 0.94
N THR A 161 -2.76 -12.91 1.74
CA THR A 161 -1.80 -12.78 2.85
C THR A 161 -1.99 -13.89 3.89
N PHE A 162 -3.23 -14.14 4.32
CA PHE A 162 -3.56 -15.22 5.25
C PHE A 162 -3.19 -16.59 4.66
N ARG A 163 -3.57 -16.84 3.41
CA ARG A 163 -3.26 -18.09 2.71
C ARG A 163 -1.74 -18.31 2.59
N ALA A 164 -1.00 -17.29 2.17
CA ALA A 164 0.45 -17.34 2.02
C ALA A 164 1.13 -17.54 3.37
N GLY A 165 0.68 -16.86 4.43
CA GLY A 165 1.24 -17.01 5.77
C GLY A 165 1.05 -18.40 6.36
N ILE A 166 -0.11 -19.02 6.16
CA ILE A 166 -0.35 -20.41 6.57
C ILE A 166 0.55 -21.37 5.81
N GLN A 167 0.72 -21.17 4.50
CA GLN A 167 1.58 -22.01 3.65
C GLN A 167 3.08 -21.80 3.88
N ALA A 168 3.48 -20.65 4.41
CA ALA A 168 4.87 -20.32 4.72
C ALA A 168 5.40 -21.06 5.96
N VAL A 169 4.52 -21.61 6.81
CA VAL A 169 4.94 -22.42 7.95
C VAL A 169 5.62 -23.70 7.45
N PRO A 170 6.85 -24.03 7.93
CA PRO A 170 7.58 -25.22 7.47
C PRO A 170 6.77 -26.50 7.63
N LYS A 171 6.71 -27.34 6.58
CA LYS A 171 5.93 -28.60 6.59
C LYS A 171 6.32 -29.54 7.75
N GLY A 172 7.60 -29.53 8.15
CA GLY A 172 8.09 -30.30 9.29
C GLY A 172 7.39 -29.97 10.62
N GLN A 173 6.84 -28.76 10.79
CA GLN A 173 6.05 -28.40 11.98
C GLN A 173 4.75 -29.20 12.06
N LEU A 174 4.06 -29.37 10.92
CA LEU A 174 2.86 -30.18 10.85
C LEU A 174 3.19 -31.67 11.03
N GLU A 175 4.26 -32.16 10.38
CA GLU A 175 4.71 -33.55 10.51
C GLU A 175 5.09 -33.88 11.96
N ALA A 176 5.87 -33.03 12.62
CA ALA A 176 6.24 -33.21 14.03
C ALA A 176 5.02 -33.19 14.96
N ALA A 177 4.09 -32.26 14.77
CA ALA A 177 2.87 -32.21 15.57
C ALA A 177 2.03 -33.48 15.40
N ARG A 178 1.96 -34.03 14.18
CA ARG A 178 1.26 -35.30 13.90
C ARG A 178 1.96 -36.50 14.52
N SER A 179 3.31 -36.54 14.51
CA SER A 179 4.10 -37.57 15.20
C SER A 179 3.92 -37.55 16.73
N LEU A 180 3.64 -36.37 17.30
CA LEU A 180 3.29 -36.21 18.72
C LEU A 180 1.81 -36.51 19.02
N GLY A 181 1.06 -37.05 18.06
CA GLY A 181 -0.34 -37.48 18.25
C GLY A 181 -1.39 -36.37 18.16
N PHE A 182 -1.04 -35.17 17.66
CA PHE A 182 -2.03 -34.10 17.53
C PHE A 182 -3.01 -34.42 16.40
N SER A 183 -4.31 -34.15 16.62
CA SER A 183 -5.30 -34.13 15.54
C SER A 183 -5.00 -32.99 14.55
N PRO A 184 -5.48 -33.05 13.29
CA PRO A 184 -5.22 -31.98 12.32
C PRO A 184 -5.69 -30.60 12.81
N ALA A 185 -6.83 -30.55 13.48
CA ALA A 185 -7.36 -29.32 14.08
C ALA A 185 -6.46 -28.82 15.23
N ARG A 186 -6.00 -29.72 16.12
CA ARG A 186 -5.11 -29.35 17.22
C ARG A 186 -3.76 -28.86 16.70
N ALA A 187 -3.19 -29.53 15.69
CA ALA A 187 -1.95 -29.11 15.02
C ALA A 187 -2.12 -27.73 14.36
N MET A 188 -3.23 -27.50 13.67
CA MET A 188 -3.53 -26.19 13.06
C MET A 188 -3.58 -25.07 14.10
N VAL A 189 -4.40 -25.22 15.15
CA VAL A 189 -4.62 -24.16 16.14
C VAL A 189 -3.42 -23.95 17.06
N SER A 190 -2.75 -25.02 17.48
CA SER A 190 -1.71 -24.94 18.51
C SER A 190 -0.31 -24.69 17.94
N VAL A 191 -0.07 -25.05 16.68
CA VAL A 191 1.28 -25.02 16.07
C VAL A 191 1.31 -24.09 14.86
N ILE A 192 0.43 -24.30 13.88
CA ILE A 192 0.50 -23.58 12.60
C ILE A 192 0.01 -22.13 12.74
N ILE A 193 -1.19 -21.90 13.27
CA ILE A 193 -1.79 -20.56 13.36
C ILE A 193 -0.89 -19.57 14.14
N PRO A 194 -0.32 -19.91 15.31
CA PRO A 194 0.56 -18.99 16.03
C PRO A 194 1.81 -18.59 15.24
N GLN A 195 2.36 -19.51 14.44
CA GLN A 195 3.50 -19.24 13.58
C GLN A 195 3.10 -18.39 12.36
N ALA A 196 2.02 -18.79 11.68
CA ALA A 196 1.45 -18.05 10.56
C ALA A 196 1.12 -16.60 10.95
N PHE A 197 0.57 -16.37 12.15
CA PHE A 197 0.26 -15.03 12.65
C PHE A 197 1.48 -14.11 12.68
N ARG A 198 2.64 -14.61 13.10
CA ARG A 198 3.89 -13.84 13.10
C ARG A 198 4.37 -13.50 11.68
N ILE A 199 4.11 -14.40 10.72
CA ILE A 199 4.47 -14.22 9.31
C ILE A 199 3.57 -13.18 8.62
N ILE A 200 2.27 -13.17 8.92
CA ILE A 200 1.29 -12.29 8.26
C ILE A 200 1.21 -10.89 8.87
N LEU A 201 1.61 -10.71 10.12
CA LEU A 201 1.48 -9.43 10.80
C LEU A 201 2.16 -8.25 10.05
N PRO A 202 3.42 -8.37 9.57
CA PRO A 202 4.03 -7.32 8.76
C PRO A 202 3.26 -6.98 7.47
N PRO A 203 2.91 -7.94 6.58
CA PRO A 203 2.16 -7.62 5.37
C PRO A 203 0.75 -7.08 5.66
N LEU A 204 0.04 -7.56 6.70
CA LEU A 204 -1.24 -6.97 7.10
C LEU A 204 -1.12 -5.50 7.51
N THR A 205 -0.02 -5.14 8.16
CA THR A 205 0.26 -3.74 8.52
C THR A 205 0.57 -2.90 7.27
N ASN A 206 1.22 -3.49 6.26
CA ASN A 206 1.40 -2.85 4.96
C ASN A 206 0.05 -2.65 4.23
N GLU A 207 -0.86 -3.63 4.30
CA GLU A 207 -2.23 -3.48 3.77
C GLU A 207 -3.00 -2.34 4.47
N LEU A 208 -2.82 -2.16 5.78
CA LEU A 208 -3.40 -1.02 6.50
C LEU A 208 -2.89 0.32 5.94
N ILE A 209 -1.59 0.43 5.66
CA ILE A 209 -1.00 1.64 5.05
C ILE A 209 -1.56 1.88 3.64
N MET A 210 -1.74 0.81 2.86
CA MET A 210 -2.34 0.89 1.52
C MET A 210 -3.79 1.38 1.60
N LEU A 211 -4.61 0.78 2.47
CA LEU A 211 -5.99 1.24 2.70
C LEU A 211 -6.07 2.67 3.24
N PHE A 212 -5.07 3.11 4.01
CA PHE A 212 -4.98 4.51 4.45
C PHE A 212 -4.79 5.48 3.31
N LYS A 213 -4.05 5.09 2.26
CA LYS A 213 -3.91 5.91 1.05
C LYS A 213 -5.12 5.78 0.13
N ASP A 214 -5.66 4.58 0.00
CA ASP A 214 -6.83 4.29 -0.84
C ASP A 214 -8.11 4.88 -0.29
N SER A 215 -8.16 5.26 0.99
CA SER A 215 -9.28 6.05 1.54
C SER A 215 -9.51 7.36 0.79
N SER A 216 -8.49 7.87 0.08
CA SER A 216 -8.63 9.01 -0.83
C SER A 216 -9.71 8.80 -1.90
N LEU A 217 -10.01 7.55 -2.28
CA LEU A 217 -11.05 7.23 -3.26
C LEU A 217 -12.47 7.49 -2.75
N VAL A 218 -12.65 7.69 -1.43
CA VAL A 218 -13.94 8.07 -0.82
C VAL A 218 -14.45 9.40 -1.40
N LEU A 219 -13.56 10.27 -1.90
CA LEU A 219 -13.96 11.51 -2.58
C LEU A 219 -14.91 11.30 -3.77
N LEU A 220 -14.95 10.09 -4.33
CA LEU A 220 -15.79 9.71 -5.46
C LEU A 220 -17.24 9.35 -5.05
N LEU A 221 -17.51 9.23 -3.75
CA LEU A 221 -18.81 8.80 -3.21
C LEU A 221 -19.82 9.94 -3.02
N GLY A 222 -19.48 11.17 -3.44
CA GLY A 222 -20.34 12.33 -3.27
C GLY A 222 -20.46 12.77 -1.80
N VAL A 223 -19.32 13.00 -1.16
CA VAL A 223 -19.24 13.30 0.28
C VAL A 223 -19.71 14.73 0.62
N THR A 224 -20.34 14.87 1.79
CA THR A 224 -20.68 16.17 2.39
C THR A 224 -19.45 16.84 3.03
N LEU A 225 -19.60 18.10 3.50
CA LEU A 225 -18.51 18.86 4.15
C LEU A 225 -17.92 18.13 5.36
N GLU A 226 -18.77 17.47 6.16
CA GLU A 226 -18.39 16.77 7.39
C GLU A 226 -17.75 15.40 7.14
N GLU A 227 -17.87 14.87 5.92
CA GLU A 227 -17.42 13.54 5.51
C GLU A 227 -16.12 13.59 4.69
N ARG A 228 -15.56 14.77 4.47
CA ARG A 228 -14.33 14.93 3.70
C ARG A 228 -13.18 14.22 4.39
N GLU A 229 -12.45 13.42 3.63
CA GLU A 229 -11.12 12.93 4.02
C GLU A 229 -10.03 13.90 3.50
N LEU A 230 -8.77 13.64 3.84
CA LEU A 230 -7.63 14.54 3.56
C LEU A 230 -7.54 14.98 2.10
N SER A 231 -7.69 14.05 1.15
CA SER A 231 -7.55 14.35 -0.28
C SER A 231 -8.66 15.25 -0.79
N LYS A 232 -9.92 14.99 -0.43
CA LYS A 232 -11.08 15.81 -0.76
C LYS A 232 -11.01 17.18 -0.10
N TYR A 233 -10.64 17.24 1.17
CA TYR A 233 -10.49 18.50 1.91
C TYR A 233 -9.43 19.40 1.27
N GLY A 234 -8.24 18.86 0.99
CA GLY A 234 -7.17 19.59 0.30
C GLY A 234 -7.55 20.01 -1.12
N ARG A 235 -8.20 19.14 -1.89
CA ARG A 235 -8.64 19.45 -3.27
C ARG A 235 -9.69 20.56 -3.30
N ASP A 236 -10.66 20.53 -2.40
CA ASP A 236 -11.73 21.52 -2.37
C ASP A 236 -11.18 22.91 -2.00
N LEU A 237 -10.32 23.00 -0.97
CA LEU A 237 -9.66 24.26 -0.62
C LEU A 237 -8.70 24.75 -1.71
N ALA A 238 -7.99 23.85 -2.38
CA ALA A 238 -7.14 24.23 -3.50
C ALA A 238 -7.94 24.83 -4.66
N SER A 239 -9.15 24.29 -4.91
CA SER A 239 -10.05 24.81 -5.92
C SER A 239 -10.62 26.18 -5.55
N THR A 240 -10.96 26.43 -4.28
CA THR A 240 -11.52 27.72 -3.85
C THR A 240 -10.47 28.82 -3.74
N THR A 241 -9.25 28.47 -3.33
CA THR A 241 -8.14 29.42 -3.18
C THR A 241 -7.32 29.61 -4.47
N ALA A 242 -7.60 28.82 -5.52
CA ALA A 242 -6.79 28.74 -6.73
C ALA A 242 -5.29 28.53 -6.43
N ASN A 243 -5.00 27.72 -5.40
CA ASN A 243 -3.65 27.51 -4.87
C ASN A 243 -3.44 26.04 -4.52
N SER A 244 -2.24 25.50 -4.74
CA SER A 244 -1.94 24.08 -4.48
C SER A 244 -1.42 23.79 -3.07
N THR A 245 -1.20 24.82 -2.24
CA THR A 245 -0.77 24.66 -0.84
C THR A 245 -1.67 23.69 -0.07
N PRO A 246 -3.01 23.71 -0.18
CA PRO A 246 -3.85 22.77 0.56
C PRO A 246 -3.64 21.29 0.22
N ILE A 247 -3.32 20.99 -1.05
CA ILE A 247 -3.01 19.62 -1.47
C ILE A 247 -1.69 19.16 -0.84
N LEU A 248 -0.69 20.05 -0.77
CA LEU A 248 0.58 19.74 -0.11
C LEU A 248 0.41 19.50 1.38
N VAL A 249 -0.37 20.33 2.07
CA VAL A 249 -0.65 20.14 3.50
C VAL A 249 -1.36 18.80 3.73
N ALA A 250 -2.39 18.47 2.92
CA ALA A 250 -3.03 17.16 2.99
C ALA A 250 -2.04 16.01 2.76
N GLY A 251 -1.14 16.13 1.77
CA GLY A 251 -0.06 15.17 1.52
C GLY A 251 0.91 15.01 2.68
N LEU A 252 1.27 16.09 3.36
CA LEU A 252 2.09 16.05 4.58
C LEU A 252 1.36 15.35 5.72
N CYS A 253 0.04 15.54 5.87
CA CYS A 253 -0.77 14.79 6.84
C CYS A 253 -0.80 13.28 6.53
N TYR A 254 -0.86 12.88 5.26
CA TYR A 254 -0.68 11.47 4.91
C TYR A 254 0.70 10.94 5.32
N LEU A 255 1.76 11.70 5.05
CA LEU A 255 3.12 11.31 5.44
C LEU A 255 3.30 11.22 6.95
N LEU A 256 2.66 12.11 7.70
CA LEU A 256 2.66 12.12 9.17
C LEU A 256 2.18 10.80 9.76
N VAL A 257 1.25 10.10 9.09
CA VAL A 257 0.76 8.78 9.52
C VAL A 257 1.53 7.64 8.85
N THR A 258 1.75 7.71 7.55
CA THR A 258 2.33 6.60 6.78
C THR A 258 3.82 6.36 7.05
N ILE A 259 4.61 7.41 7.34
CA ILE A 259 6.03 7.25 7.65
C ILE A 259 6.22 6.48 8.98
N PRO A 260 5.59 6.88 10.11
CA PRO A 260 5.66 6.10 11.35
C PRO A 260 5.19 4.65 11.19
N LEU A 261 4.06 4.43 10.51
CA LEU A 261 3.59 3.07 10.24
C LEU A 261 4.61 2.26 9.42
N GLY A 262 5.26 2.89 8.43
CA GLY A 262 6.32 2.25 7.66
C GLY A 262 7.53 1.85 8.51
N PHE A 263 7.89 2.63 9.55
CA PHE A 263 8.91 2.21 10.52
C PHE A 263 8.46 1.00 11.35
N VAL A 264 7.19 0.97 11.76
CA VAL A 264 6.61 -0.18 12.49
C VAL A 264 6.68 -1.44 11.63
N VAL A 265 6.28 -1.37 10.35
CA VAL A 265 6.37 -2.50 9.41
C VAL A 265 7.81 -3.02 9.32
N ARG A 266 8.79 -2.15 9.05
CA ARG A 266 10.21 -2.57 8.95
C ARG A 266 10.71 -3.25 10.22
N ARG A 267 10.28 -2.79 11.39
CA ARG A 267 10.64 -3.41 12.67
C ARG A 267 9.98 -4.78 12.86
N MET A 268 8.74 -4.95 12.39
CA MET A 268 8.05 -6.23 12.42
C MET A 268 8.68 -7.24 11.46
N GLU A 269 9.07 -6.81 10.26
CA GLU A 269 9.78 -7.65 9.28
C GLU A 269 11.13 -8.14 9.80
N ALA A 270 11.93 -7.26 10.41
CA ALA A 270 13.21 -7.63 11.00
C ALA A 270 13.04 -8.73 12.08
N LYS A 271 12.06 -8.57 12.97
CA LYS A 271 11.74 -9.56 14.00
C LYS A 271 11.22 -10.88 13.43
N ALA A 272 10.41 -10.83 12.37
CA ALA A 272 9.88 -12.04 11.74
C ALA A 272 11.01 -12.86 11.08
N GLN A 273 12.02 -12.21 10.49
CA GLN A 273 13.17 -12.88 9.91
C GLN A 273 14.09 -13.54 10.94
N GLU A 274 14.25 -12.92 12.12
CA GLU A 274 15.02 -13.49 13.23
C GLU A 274 14.38 -14.78 13.77
N ALA A 275 13.04 -14.85 13.81
CA ALA A 275 12.31 -15.99 14.35
C ALA A 275 12.27 -17.23 13.41
N VAL A 276 12.66 -17.07 12.15
CA VAL A 276 12.68 -18.15 11.13
C VAL A 276 14.08 -18.78 10.99
N LYS A 277 15.12 -18.13 11.54
CA LYS A 277 16.48 -18.68 11.65
C LYS A 277 16.62 -19.55 12.88
#